data_AF-M0PIX1-F1
#
_entry.id   AF-M0PIX1-F1
#
_cell.length_a   1.000
_cell.length_b   1.000
_cell.length_c   1.000
_cell.angle_alpha   90.00
_cell.angle_beta   90.00
_cell.angle_gamma   90.00
#
_symmetry.space_group_name_H-M   'P 1'
#
loop_
_entity.id
_entity.type
_entity.pdbx_description
1 polymer ?
#
loop_
_entity_poly.entity_id
_entity_poly.type
_entity_poly.pdbx_seq_one_letter_code
_entity_poly.pdbx_strand_id
1 'polypeptide(L)'
;MLKGHFGSAGARIEFGAADCLFPVEELDATVHQYRDAQLALNDVDGANVIVVAPTSLATSHLLTDHALTAIPVESLPSAVQTQIADMIDAPIETFEIIQIGKWNSSSSNHSLAEFADA
;
A
#
# COMPACT_ATOMS: atom_id res chain seq x y z
N MET A 1 -15.64 9.73 5.36
CA MET A 1 -15.18 8.62 6.22
C MET A 1 -13.76 8.29 5.79
N LEU A 2 -12.78 8.35 6.70
CA LEU A 2 -11.40 7.97 6.42
C LEU A 2 -11.35 6.45 6.20
N LYS A 3 -11.58 5.99 4.96
CA LYS A 3 -11.25 4.62 4.55
C LYS A 3 -9.73 4.55 4.42
N GLY A 4 -9.05 4.41 5.55
CA GLY A 4 -7.63 4.11 5.60
C GLY A 4 -7.47 2.65 5.97
N HIS A 5 -7.22 1.79 4.99
CA HIS A 5 -7.00 0.36 5.23
C HIS A 5 -5.78 0.12 6.12
N PHE A 6 -4.92 1.11 6.34
CA PHE A 6 -3.82 1.01 7.29
C PHE A 6 -4.24 0.56 8.69
N GLY A 7 -5.45 0.92 9.15
CA GLY A 7 -6.01 0.49 10.44
C GLY A 7 -6.80 -0.83 10.40
N SER A 8 -7.31 -1.21 9.22
CA SER A 8 -8.21 -2.36 9.02
C SER A 8 -7.64 -3.43 8.09
N ALA A 9 -6.36 -3.34 7.76
CA ALA A 9 -5.68 -4.26 6.85
C ALA A 9 -5.68 -5.66 7.45
N GLY A 10 -6.01 -6.67 6.65
CA GLY A 10 -5.96 -8.06 7.10
C GLY A 10 -4.53 -8.56 7.31
N ALA A 11 -3.55 -8.01 6.58
CA ALA A 11 -2.14 -8.30 6.78
C ALA A 11 -1.25 -7.08 6.56
N ARG A 12 -0.07 -7.12 7.18
CA ARG A 12 0.96 -6.09 7.08
C ARG A 12 2.29 -6.72 6.76
N ILE A 13 2.98 -6.21 5.76
CA ILE A 13 4.35 -6.62 5.43
C ILE A 13 5.28 -5.45 5.72
N GLU A 14 6.38 -5.74 6.39
CA GLU A 14 7.41 -4.74 6.65
C GLU A 14 8.12 -4.30 5.36
N PHE A 15 8.39 -3.01 5.20
CA PHE A 15 9.06 -2.46 4.01
C PHE A 15 10.39 -3.16 3.71
N GLY A 16 11.15 -3.53 4.74
CA GLY A 16 12.40 -4.27 4.57
C GLY A 16 12.24 -5.71 4.08
N ALA A 17 11.07 -6.31 4.29
CA ALA A 17 10.70 -7.63 3.75
C ALA A 17 10.01 -7.53 2.38
N ALA A 18 9.38 -6.39 2.09
CA ALA A 18 8.72 -6.08 0.83
C ALA A 18 9.68 -5.74 -0.32
N ASP A 19 10.98 -6.00 -0.20
CA ASP A 19 11.99 -5.72 -1.24
C ASP A 19 11.63 -6.40 -2.58
N CYS A 20 11.00 -7.58 -2.52
CA CYS A 20 10.50 -8.31 -3.70
C CYS A 20 9.39 -7.59 -4.49
N LEU A 21 8.80 -6.52 -3.93
CA LEU A 21 7.81 -5.68 -4.59
C LEU A 21 8.42 -4.41 -5.21
N PHE A 22 9.72 -4.17 -4.98
CA PHE A 22 10.43 -3.01 -5.50
C PHE A 22 11.52 -3.43 -6.49
N PRO A 23 11.73 -2.67 -7.58
CA PRO A 23 10.91 -1.54 -8.02
C PRO A 23 9.60 -2.00 -8.68
N VAL A 24 8.48 -1.36 -8.33
CA VAL A 24 7.13 -1.74 -8.81
C VAL A 24 6.99 -1.65 -10.33
N GLU A 25 7.81 -0.83 -10.99
CA GLU A 25 7.84 -0.64 -12.45
C GLU A 25 8.52 -1.79 -13.19
N GLU A 26 9.37 -2.58 -12.51
CA GLU A 26 10.01 -3.77 -13.08
C GLU A 26 9.26 -5.06 -12.74
N LEU A 27 8.18 -4.98 -11.96
CA LEU A 27 7.35 -6.14 -11.66
C LEU A 27 6.61 -6.61 -12.91
N ASP A 28 6.70 -7.90 -13.21
CA ASP A 28 5.86 -8.57 -14.20
C ASP A 28 4.46 -8.83 -13.61
N ALA A 29 3.78 -7.74 -13.26
CA ALA A 29 2.45 -7.72 -12.65
C ALA A 29 1.69 -6.46 -13.05
N THR A 30 0.38 -6.51 -12.88
CA THR A 30 -0.50 -5.36 -13.05
C THR A 30 -0.28 -4.40 -11.89
N VAL A 31 0.19 -3.20 -12.17
CA VAL A 31 0.45 -2.18 -11.16
C VAL A 31 -0.47 -1.00 -11.40
N HIS A 32 -1.39 -0.76 -10.47
CA HIS A 32 -2.24 0.42 -10.48
C HIS A 32 -1.59 1.50 -9.62
N GLN A 33 -1.50 2.74 -10.12
CA GLN A 33 -0.94 3.87 -9.37
C GLN A 33 -1.96 5.01 -9.25
N TYR A 34 -1.76 5.90 -8.28
CA TYR A 34 -2.53 7.11 -8.06
C TYR A 34 -4.05 6.89 -7.92
N ARG A 35 -4.82 7.22 -8.97
CA ARG A 35 -6.29 7.16 -8.94
C ARG A 35 -6.78 5.74 -9.20
N ASP A 36 -6.12 5.00 -10.08
CA ASP A 36 -6.45 3.61 -10.35
C ASP A 36 -6.21 2.76 -9.10
N ALA A 37 -5.14 3.05 -8.35
CA ALA A 37 -4.91 2.42 -7.05
C ALA A 37 -6.02 2.69 -6.03
N GLN A 38 -6.49 3.94 -5.93
CA GLN A 38 -7.60 4.29 -5.03
C GLN A 38 -8.90 3.59 -5.43
N LEU A 39 -9.17 3.47 -6.73
CA LEU A 39 -10.37 2.80 -7.22
C LEU A 39 -10.32 1.31 -6.89
N ALA A 40 -9.20 0.65 -7.19
CA ALA A 40 -9.00 -0.77 -6.88
C ALA A 40 -9.11 -1.04 -5.37
N LEU A 41 -8.47 -0.23 -4.53
CA LEU A 41 -8.56 -0.40 -3.07
C LEU A 41 -9.94 -0.08 -2.50
N ASN A 42 -10.72 0.79 -3.13
CA ASN A 42 -12.06 1.13 -2.64
C ASN A 42 -13.11 0.06 -2.99
N ASP A 43 -12.85 -0.75 -4.02
CA ASP A 43 -13.68 -1.88 -4.43
C ASP A 43 -13.48 -3.11 -3.51
N VAL A 44 -12.33 -3.18 -2.85
CA VAL A 44 -11.92 -4.29 -1.98
C VAL A 44 -12.12 -3.97 -0.50
N ASP A 45 -12.46 -4.98 0.30
CA ASP A 45 -12.53 -4.84 1.76
C ASP A 45 -11.13 -4.75 2.38
N GLY A 46 -10.94 -3.93 3.42
CA GLY A 46 -9.64 -3.82 4.08
C GLY A 46 -9.11 -5.12 4.67
N ALA A 47 -9.99 -6.04 5.07
CA ALA A 47 -9.59 -7.35 5.52
C ALA A 47 -8.88 -8.17 4.41
N ASN A 48 -9.15 -7.88 3.14
CA ASN A 48 -8.53 -8.55 1.98
C ASN A 48 -7.37 -7.74 1.40
N VAL A 49 -6.91 -6.69 2.08
CA VAL A 49 -5.78 -5.86 1.66
C VAL A 49 -4.55 -6.15 2.51
N ILE A 50 -3.42 -6.39 1.85
CA ILE A 50 -2.10 -6.42 2.46
C ILE A 50 -1.48 -5.03 2.35
N VAL A 51 -1.05 -4.43 3.45
CA VAL A 51 -0.37 -3.12 3.42
C VAL A 51 1.12 -3.25 3.67
N VAL A 52 1.93 -2.53 2.90
CA VAL A 52 3.36 -2.38 3.20
C VAL A 52 3.54 -1.31 4.26
N ALA A 53 4.02 -1.71 5.43
CA ALA A 53 4.26 -0.87 6.59
C ALA A 53 5.74 -0.44 6.66
N PRO A 54 6.03 0.84 7.00
CA PRO A 54 7.41 1.28 7.17
C PRO A 54 8.05 0.63 8.40
N THR A 55 9.33 0.28 8.30
CA THR A 55 10.13 -0.25 9.42
C THR A 55 10.90 0.84 10.17
N SER A 56 11.11 1.99 9.53
CA SER A 56 11.83 3.15 10.06
C SER A 56 11.22 4.46 9.57
N LEU A 57 11.53 5.57 10.24
CA LEU A 57 11.12 6.92 9.83
C LEU A 57 11.55 7.25 8.39
N ALA A 58 12.74 6.79 7.97
CA ALA A 58 13.22 6.97 6.61
C ALA A 58 12.31 6.26 5.60
N THR A 59 11.94 5.00 5.86
CA THR A 59 11.00 4.24 5.02
C THR A 59 9.59 4.79 5.08
N SER A 60 9.18 5.41 6.20
CA SER A 60 7.90 6.09 6.31
C SER A 60 7.84 7.31 5.40
N HIS A 61 8.93 8.08 5.30
CA HIS A 61 9.03 9.17 4.34
C HIS A 61 8.99 8.64 2.91
N LEU A 62 9.77 7.60 2.59
CA LEU A 62 9.74 6.97 1.27
C LEU A 62 8.33 6.49 0.89
N LEU A 63 7.61 5.81 1.79
CA LEU A 63 6.23 5.37 1.54
C LEU A 63 5.22 6.51 1.48
N THR A 64 5.53 7.66 2.08
CA THR A 64 4.68 8.86 2.01
C THR A 64 4.91 9.62 0.70
N ASP A 65 6.15 9.68 0.23
CA ASP A 65 6.51 10.29 -1.06
C ASP A 65 6.20 9.36 -2.25
N HIS A 66 6.12 8.05 -2.00
CA HIS A 66 5.76 7.07 -3.03
C HIS A 66 4.30 7.23 -3.46
N ALA A 67 4.06 7.14 -4.77
CA ALA A 67 2.71 7.13 -5.31
C ALA A 67 1.90 5.97 -4.71
N LEU A 68 0.65 6.24 -4.30
CA LEU A 68 -0.23 5.17 -3.85
C LEU A 68 -0.34 4.12 -4.96
N THR A 69 0.06 2.90 -4.64
CA THR A 69 0.16 1.80 -5.59
C THR A 69 -0.64 0.62 -5.07
N ALA A 70 -1.40 -0.01 -5.96
CA ALA A 70 -2.19 -1.21 -5.70
C ALA A 70 -1.80 -2.28 -6.71
N ILE A 71 -1.40 -3.45 -6.20
CA ILE A 71 -0.97 -4.58 -7.03
C ILE A 71 -1.91 -5.75 -6.73
N PRO A 72 -2.66 -6.27 -7.71
CA PRO A 72 -3.48 -7.45 -7.52
C PRO A 72 -2.60 -8.65 -7.21
N VAL A 73 -2.95 -9.41 -6.17
CA VAL A 73 -2.18 -10.60 -5.75
C VAL A 73 -2.15 -11.64 -6.87
N GLU A 74 -3.27 -11.83 -7.57
CA GLU A 74 -3.38 -12.77 -8.69
C GLU A 74 -2.43 -12.44 -9.85
N SER A 75 -2.07 -11.17 -10.01
CA SER A 75 -1.22 -10.72 -11.10
C SER A 75 0.27 -10.84 -10.77
N LEU A 76 0.63 -11.15 -9.52
CA LEU A 76 2.02 -11.29 -9.10
C LEU A 76 2.64 -12.59 -9.63
N PRO A 77 3.94 -12.60 -9.94
CA PRO A 77 4.67 -13.82 -10.20
C PRO A 77 4.57 -14.79 -9.03
N SER A 78 4.45 -16.09 -9.31
CA SER A 78 4.33 -17.14 -8.28
C SER A 78 5.49 -17.15 -7.28
N ALA A 79 6.69 -16.76 -7.71
CA ALA A 79 7.86 -16.59 -6.83
C ALA A 79 7.67 -15.44 -5.81
N VAL A 80 7.04 -14.35 -6.21
CA VAL A 80 6.73 -13.20 -5.33
C VAL A 80 5.58 -13.56 -4.39
N GLN A 81 4.54 -14.21 -4.91
CA GLN A 81 3.43 -14.71 -4.09
C GLN A 81 3.93 -15.67 -2.99
N THR A 82 4.85 -16.57 -3.32
CA THR A 82 5.43 -17.52 -2.34
C THR A 82 6.21 -16.80 -1.25
N GLN A 83 7.03 -15.80 -1.61
CA GLN A 83 7.77 -15.00 -0.64
C GLN A 83 6.82 -14.24 0.29
N ILE A 84 5.78 -13.64 -0.26
CA ILE A 84 4.80 -12.90 0.52
C ILE A 84 4.03 -13.82 1.45
N ALA A 85 3.62 -15.01 0.97
CA ALA A 85 2.93 -16.01 1.78
C ALA A 85 3.77 -16.48 2.99
N ASP A 86 5.11 -16.49 2.88
CA ASP A 86 6.01 -16.80 4.00
C ASP A 86 6.11 -15.65 5.02
N MET A 87 5.80 -14.41 4.60
CA MET A 87 5.87 -13.21 5.44
C MET A 87 4.57 -12.90 6.21
N ILE A 88 3.47 -13.57 5.88
CA ILE A 88 2.15 -13.31 6.48
C ILE A 88 1.61 -14.58 7.15
N ASP A 89 0.96 -14.43 8.31
CA ASP A 89 0.35 -15.55 9.05
C ASP A 89 -0.99 -16.04 8.45
N ALA A 90 -1.29 -15.69 7.20
CA ALA A 90 -2.57 -15.98 6.54
C ALA A 90 -2.35 -16.41 5.08
N PRO A 91 -3.26 -17.21 4.49
CA PRO A 91 -3.14 -17.61 3.09
C PRO A 91 -3.17 -16.38 2.19
N ILE A 92 -2.16 -16.23 1.32
CA ILE A 92 -2.08 -15.10 0.38
C ILE A 92 -3.32 -15.00 -0.52
N GLU A 93 -3.96 -16.14 -0.82
CA GLU A 93 -5.20 -16.24 -1.61
C GLU A 93 -6.42 -15.59 -0.93
N THR A 94 -6.34 -15.29 0.36
CA THR A 94 -7.40 -14.52 1.07
C THR A 94 -7.35 -13.04 0.74
N PHE A 95 -6.21 -12.58 0.20
CA PHE A 95 -5.99 -11.19 -0.13
C PHE A 95 -6.13 -10.95 -1.62
N GLU A 96 -6.75 -9.83 -1.96
CA GLU A 96 -6.99 -9.45 -3.35
C GLU A 96 -5.95 -8.45 -3.83
N ILE A 97 -5.54 -7.52 -2.96
CA ILE A 97 -4.67 -6.39 -3.32
C ILE A 97 -3.56 -6.19 -2.29
N ILE A 98 -2.38 -5.87 -2.80
CA ILE A 98 -1.26 -5.33 -2.04
C ILE A 98 -1.20 -3.81 -2.23
N GLN A 99 -1.29 -3.08 -1.13
CA GLN A 99 -1.14 -1.64 -1.07
C GLN A 99 0.29 -1.25 -0.72
N ILE A 100 0.90 -0.42 -1.57
CA ILE A 100 2.18 0.23 -1.32
C ILE A 100 1.98 1.74 -1.24
N GLY A 101 2.58 2.34 -0.23
CA GLY A 101 2.48 3.77 0.05
C GLY A 101 1.23 4.14 0.85
N LYS A 102 1.19 5.40 1.27
CA LYS A 102 0.10 5.90 2.11
C LYS A 102 -1.11 6.24 1.24
N TRP A 103 -2.31 5.85 1.70
CA TRP A 103 -3.53 6.44 1.16
C TRP A 103 -3.39 7.94 1.32
N ASN A 104 -3.48 8.70 0.23
CA ASN A 104 -3.61 10.14 0.30
C ASN A 104 -4.97 10.42 0.92
N SER A 105 -5.08 10.29 2.26
CA SER A 105 -6.06 11.07 2.97
C SER A 105 -5.80 12.46 2.45
N SER A 106 -6.80 13.13 1.90
CA SER A 106 -6.75 14.57 1.83
C SER A 106 -6.51 15.03 3.27
N SER A 107 -5.25 15.14 3.69
CA SER A 107 -4.90 16.11 4.68
C SER A 107 -5.46 17.36 4.05
N SER A 108 -6.43 17.97 4.71
CA SER A 108 -6.80 19.34 4.40
C SER A 108 -5.48 20.05 4.14
N ASN A 109 -5.25 20.49 2.90
CA ASN A 109 -4.13 21.35 2.62
C ASN A 109 -4.40 22.56 3.49
N HIS A 110 -3.82 22.59 4.69
CA HIS A 110 -3.79 23.77 5.51
C HIS A 110 -2.88 24.71 4.72
N SER A 111 -3.50 25.48 3.83
CA SER A 111 -2.81 26.53 3.11
C SER A 111 -2.08 27.37 4.14
N LEU A 112 -0.82 27.70 3.87
CA LEU A 112 0.01 28.62 4.67
C LEU A 112 -0.69 29.96 4.98
N ALA A 113 -1.78 30.28 4.28
CA ALA A 113 -2.68 31.40 4.55
C ALA A 113 -3.36 31.35 5.93
N GLU A 114 -3.48 30.19 6.59
CA GLU A 114 -4.05 30.10 7.95
C GLU A 114 -3.13 30.70 9.03
N PHE A 115 -1.86 30.98 8.70
CA PHE A 115 -0.90 31.61 9.62
C PHE A 115 -0.73 33.12 9.39
N ALA A 116 -1.60 33.75 8.59
CA ALA A 116 -1.50 35.18 8.25
C ALA A 116 -2.27 36.13 9.18
N ASP A 117 -2.94 35.62 10.22
CA ASP A 117 -3.57 36.46 11.26
C ASP A 117 -3.03 36.06 12.65
N ALA A 118 -2.00 36.79 13.09
CA ALA A 118 -1.51 36.82 14.47
C ALA A 118 -1.32 38.26 14.92
#